data_AF-A0A969AL61-F1
#
_entry.id   AF-A0A969AL61-F1
#
_cell.length_a   1.000
_cell.length_b   1.000
_cell.length_c   1.000
_cell.angle_alpha   90.00
_cell.angle_beta   90.00
_cell.angle_gamma   90.00
#
_symmetry.space_group_name_H-M   'P 1'
#
loop_
_entity.id
_entity.type
_entity.pdbx_description
1 polymer ?
#
loop_
_entity_poly.entity_id
_entity_poly.type
_entity_poly.pdbx_seq_one_letter_code
_entity_poly.pdbx_strand_id
1 'polypeptide(L)'
;MLKLIPLYLVIILGMVGVAIFGYYALIDWDALQVAYDNFAAIAANSPEMPALFAAEAQQNIHRINLFAEGVWTLQSALLVAVGLHGICTTANR
;
A
#
# COMPACT_ATOMS: atom_id res chain seq x y z
N MET A 1 32.42 -10.51 -6.79
CA MET A 1 31.62 -10.68 -5.55
C MET A 1 31.15 -9.35 -4.94
N LEU A 2 32.02 -8.37 -4.65
CA LEU A 2 31.62 -7.11 -3.98
C LEU A 2 30.48 -6.34 -4.69
N LYS A 3 30.41 -6.42 -6.04
CA LYS A 3 29.38 -5.76 -6.86
C LYS A 3 27.96 -6.35 -6.72
N LEU A 4 27.83 -7.57 -6.19
CA LEU A 4 26.53 -8.24 -6.02
C LEU A 4 25.85 -7.87 -4.69
N ILE A 5 26.64 -7.49 -3.69
CA ILE A 5 26.14 -7.11 -2.36
C ILE A 5 25.05 -6.02 -2.43
N PRO A 6 25.23 -4.89 -3.13
CA PRO A 6 24.18 -3.87 -3.22
C PRO A 6 22.91 -4.38 -3.91
N LEU A 7 23.04 -5.30 -4.88
CA LEU A 7 21.87 -5.86 -5.58
C LEU A 7 21.05 -6.76 -4.67
N TYR A 8 21.71 -7.62 -3.88
CA TYR A 8 21.02 -8.44 -2.88
C TYR A 8 20.36 -7.59 -1.80
N LEU A 9 21.01 -6.51 -1.34
CA LEU A 9 20.40 -5.60 -0.38
C LEU A 9 19.14 -4.93 -0.93
N VAL A 10 19.17 -4.46 -2.18
CA VAL A 10 18.00 -3.86 -2.83
C VAL A 10 16.85 -4.87 -2.95
N ILE A 11 17.15 -6.12 -3.31
CA ILE A 11 16.13 -7.18 -3.38
C ILE A 11 15.53 -7.44 -2.00
N ILE A 12 16.37 -7.61 -0.96
CA ILE A 12 15.89 -7.89 0.39
C ILE A 12 15.04 -6.74 0.91
N LEU A 13 15.49 -5.50 0.76
CA LEU A 13 14.73 -4.31 1.19
C LEU A 13 13.41 -4.18 0.40
N GLY A 14 13.42 -4.46 -0.90
CA GLY A 14 12.21 -4.47 -1.71
C GLY A 14 11.22 -5.54 -1.26
N MET A 15 11.66 -6.77 -0.97
CA MET A 15 10.79 -7.83 -0.47
C MET A 15 10.20 -7.51 0.90
N VAL A 16 11.01 -6.96 1.81
CA VAL A 16 10.55 -6.49 3.12
C VAL A 16 9.52 -5.37 2.96
N GLY A 17 9.76 -4.41 2.06
CA GLY A 17 8.82 -3.34 1.75
C GLY A 17 7.49 -3.88 1.21
N VAL A 18 7.52 -4.80 0.25
CA VAL A 18 6.30 -5.44 -0.29
C VAL A 18 5.51 -6.12 0.83
N ALA A 19 6.18 -6.86 1.72
CA ALA A 19 5.52 -7.57 2.80
C ALA A 19 4.87 -6.60 3.82
N ILE A 20 5.60 -5.56 4.23
CA ILE A 20 5.12 -4.59 5.23
C ILE A 20 3.98 -3.74 4.66
N PHE A 21 4.22 -3.04 3.55
CA PHE A 21 3.23 -2.14 2.96
C PHE A 21 2.04 -2.90 2.40
N GLY A 22 2.27 -4.09 1.83
CA GLY A 22 1.18 -4.95 1.35
C GLY A 22 0.28 -5.41 2.49
N TYR A 23 0.86 -5.73 3.66
CA TYR A 23 0.08 -6.07 4.85
C TYR A 23 -0.75 -4.89 5.36
N TYR A 24 -0.16 -3.69 5.45
CA TYR A 24 -0.91 -2.50 5.87
C TYR A 24 -1.96 -2.06 4.84
N ALA A 25 -1.70 -2.23 3.54
CA ALA A 25 -2.71 -2.00 2.50
C ALA A 25 -3.95 -2.89 2.70
N LEU A 26 -3.77 -4.16 3.12
CA LEU A 26 -4.91 -5.03 3.42
C LEU A 26 -5.67 -4.57 4.68
N ILE A 27 -4.97 -4.11 5.72
CA ILE A 27 -5.61 -3.54 6.90
C ILE A 27 -6.44 -2.29 6.53
N ASP A 28 -5.86 -1.37 5.76
CA ASP A 28 -6.56 -0.15 5.34
C ASP A 28 -7.72 -0.45 4.38
N TRP A 29 -7.61 -1.51 3.58
CA TRP A 29 -8.71 -2.00 2.74
C TRP A 29 -9.91 -2.47 3.59
N ASP A 30 -9.66 -3.20 4.67
CA ASP A 30 -10.71 -3.65 5.59
C ASP A 30 -11.33 -2.46 6.34
N ALA A 31 -10.50 -1.53 6.82
CA ALA A 31 -10.98 -0.31 7.47
C ALA A 31 -11.82 0.56 6.53
N LEU A 32 -11.44 0.63 5.25
CA LEU A 32 -12.19 1.35 4.23
C LEU A 32 -13.58 0.77 4.00
N GLN A 33 -13.71 -0.56 3.95
CA GLN A 33 -15.00 -1.23 3.82
C GLN A 33 -15.93 -0.89 4.99
N VAL A 34 -15.40 -0.94 6.22
CA VAL A 34 -16.17 -0.56 7.42
C VAL A 34 -16.62 0.91 7.35
N ALA A 35 -15.76 1.82 6.86
CA ALA A 35 -16.14 3.22 6.67
C ALA A 35 -17.21 3.40 5.59
N TYR A 36 -17.22 2.58 4.54
CA TYR A 36 -18.29 2.54 3.54
C TYR A 36 -19.63 2.10 4.13
N ASP A 37 -19.63 1.01 4.90
CA ASP A 37 -20.83 0.49 5.54
C ASP A 37 -21.41 1.51 6.55
N ASN A 38 -20.55 2.16 7.34
CA ASN A 38 -20.96 3.20 8.28
C ASN A 38 -21.60 4.40 7.58
N PHE A 39 -20.99 4.89 6.50
CA PHE A 39 -21.58 5.98 5.71
C PHE A 39 -22.94 5.60 5.14
N ALA A 40 -23.08 4.38 4.60
CA ALA A 40 -24.36 3.89 4.08
C ALA A 40 -25.43 3.82 5.18
N ALA A 41 -25.06 3.36 6.39
CA ALA A 41 -25.97 3.33 7.53
C ALA A 41 -26.40 4.73 7.98
N ILE A 42 -25.48 5.69 8.04
CA ILE A 42 -25.78 7.09 8.40
C ILE A 42 -26.67 7.73 7.32
N ALA A 43 -26.33 7.57 6.04
CA ALA A 43 -27.13 8.10 4.94
C ALA A 43 -28.56 7.55 4.93
N ALA A 44 -28.77 6.30 5.35
CA ALA A 44 -30.08 5.67 5.42
C ALA A 44 -30.91 6.09 6.64
N ASN A 45 -30.28 6.35 7.79
CA ASN A 45 -30.97 6.49 9.08
C ASN A 45 -30.88 7.88 9.72
N SER A 46 -29.93 8.72 9.31
CA SER A 46 -29.72 10.05 9.87
C SER A 46 -29.25 11.04 8.79
N PRO A 47 -30.18 11.78 8.16
CA PRO A 47 -29.86 12.72 7.10
C PRO A 47 -29.25 14.03 7.64
N GLU A 48 -28.86 14.09 8.91
CA GLU A 48 -28.18 15.27 9.45
C GLU A 48 -26.85 15.47 8.73
N MET A 49 -26.80 16.54 7.95
CA MET A 49 -25.69 16.85 7.05
C MET A 49 -24.31 16.82 7.74
N PRO A 50 -24.13 17.30 8.99
CA PRO A 50 -22.84 17.21 9.68
C PRO A 50 -22.33 15.77 9.88
N ALA A 51 -23.23 14.82 10.20
CA ALA A 51 -22.86 13.42 10.40
C ALA A 51 -22.45 12.77 9.08
N LEU A 52 -23.14 13.11 7.99
CA LEU A 52 -22.81 12.63 6.64
C LEU A 52 -21.44 13.14 6.18
N PHE A 53 -21.14 14.43 6.38
CA PHE A 53 -19.83 14.99 6.06
C PHE A 53 -18.70 14.37 6.89
N ALA A 54 -18.92 14.12 8.18
CA ALA A 54 -17.93 13.47 9.03
C ALA A 54 -17.63 12.03 8.55
N ALA A 55 -18.68 11.28 8.19
CA ALA A 55 -18.53 9.91 7.67
C ALA A 55 -17.82 9.88 6.30
N GLU A 56 -18.13 10.81 5.40
CA GLU A 56 -17.46 10.94 4.11
C GLU A 56 -15.97 11.29 4.26
N ALA A 57 -15.65 12.21 5.17
CA ALA A 57 -14.26 12.53 5.50
C ALA A 57 -13.50 11.31 6.02
N GLN A 58 -14.13 10.47 6.84
CA GLN A 58 -13.55 9.23 7.34
C GLN A 58 -13.26 8.24 6.19
N GLN A 59 -14.17 8.05 5.24
CA GLN A 59 -13.92 7.23 4.05
C GLN A 59 -12.70 7.72 3.28
N ASN A 60 -12.63 9.04 3.03
CA ASN A 60 -11.55 9.64 2.26
C ASN A 60 -10.18 9.46 2.93
N ILE A 61 -10.12 9.51 4.27
CA ILE A 61 -8.89 9.20 5.02
C ILE A 61 -8.42 7.77 4.72
N HIS A 62 -9.30 6.77 4.85
CA HIS A 62 -8.94 5.38 4.58
C HIS A 62 -8.58 5.13 3.11
N ARG A 63 -9.24 5.82 2.16
CA ARG A 63 -8.88 5.76 0.73
C ARG A 63 -7.48 6.27 0.46
N ILE A 64 -7.11 7.38 1.08
CA ILE A 64 -5.78 7.98 0.92
C ILE A 64 -4.70 7.08 1.53
N ASN A 65 -4.94 6.54 2.73
CA ASN A 65 -4.02 5.61 3.38
C ASN A 65 -3.79 4.36 2.54
N LEU A 66 -4.88 3.69 2.14
CA LEU A 66 -4.82 2.52 1.26
C LEU A 66 -4.06 2.82 -0.04
N PHE A 67 -4.31 3.98 -0.65
CA PHE A 67 -3.61 4.39 -1.87
C PHE A 67 -2.10 4.56 -1.62
N ALA A 68 -1.72 5.21 -0.52
CA ALA A 68 -0.32 5.38 -0.14
C ALA A 68 0.38 4.03 0.09
N GLU A 69 -0.23 3.12 0.84
CA GLU A 69 0.29 1.78 1.09
C GLU A 69 0.38 0.95 -0.20
N GLY A 70 -0.62 1.06 -1.08
CA GLY A 70 -0.59 0.45 -2.40
C GLY A 70 0.58 0.95 -3.26
N VAL A 71 0.82 2.26 -3.29
CA VAL A 71 1.95 2.86 -4.01
C VAL A 71 3.29 2.38 -3.43
N TRP A 72 3.43 2.36 -2.11
CA TRP A 72 4.66 1.89 -1.45
C TRP A 72 4.93 0.40 -1.68
N THR A 73 3.88 -0.42 -1.71
CA THR A 73 3.97 -1.84 -2.06
C THR A 73 4.51 -2.01 -3.48
N LEU A 74 3.93 -1.31 -4.47
CA LEU A 74 4.35 -1.39 -5.86
C LEU A 74 5.76 -0.83 -6.09
N GLN A 75 6.10 0.28 -5.44
CA GLN A 75 7.45 0.85 -5.48
C GLN A 75 8.49 -0.14 -4.93
N SER A 76 8.13 -0.88 -3.88
CA SER A 76 8.99 -1.92 -3.29
C SER A 76 9.15 -3.13 -4.23
N ALA A 77 8.08 -3.52 -4.94
CA ALA A 77 8.16 -4.55 -5.97
C ALA A 77 9.07 -4.13 -7.15
N LEU A 78 9.05 -2.86 -7.53
CA LEU A 78 9.97 -2.31 -8.53
C LEU A 78 11.43 -2.39 -8.07
N LEU A 79 11.72 -2.15 -6.78
CA LEU A 79 13.08 -2.32 -6.24
C LEU A 79 13.56 -3.78 -6.38
N VAL A 80 12.71 -4.76 -6.08
CA VAL A 80 13.02 -6.18 -6.30
C VAL A 80 13.33 -6.45 -7.77
N ALA A 81 12.49 -5.96 -8.68
CA ALA A 81 12.66 -6.15 -10.12
C ALA A 81 13.98 -5.55 -10.64
N VAL A 82 14.34 -4.34 -10.19
CA VAL A 82 15.61 -3.68 -10.55
C VAL A 82 16.81 -4.46 -10.02
N GLY A 83 16.76 -4.92 -8.76
CA GLY A 83 17.82 -5.73 -8.18
C GLY A 83 18.03 -7.05 -8.93
N LEU A 84 16.95 -7.77 -9.25
CA LEU A 84 17.00 -9.00 -10.04
C LEU A 84 17.56 -8.75 -11.45
N HIS A 85 17.08 -7.71 -12.12
CA HIS A 85 17.59 -7.33 -13.43
C HIS A 85 19.09 -7.03 -13.41
N GLY A 86 19.56 -6.33 -12.36
CA GLY A 86 20.98 -6.07 -12.14
C GLY A 86 21.80 -7.35 -11.98
N ILE A 87 21.30 -8.35 -11.25
CA ILE A 87 21.99 -9.64 -11.10
C ILE A 87 22.06 -10.37 -12.44
N CYS A 88 20.94 -10.49 -13.17
CA CYS A 88 20.91 -11.21 -14.44
C CYS A 88 21.82 -10.59 -15.50
N THR A 89 21.88 -9.26 -15.57
CA THR A 89 22.71 -8.55 -16.56
C THR A 89 24.19 -8.54 -16.21
N THR A 90 24.55 -8.55 -14.93
CA THR A 90 25.95 -8.62 -14.49
C THR A 90 26.51 -10.03 -14.44
N ALA A 91 25.66 -11.05 -14.28
CA ALA A 91 26.06 -12.46 -14.39
C ALA A 91 26.34 -12.90 -15.83
N ASN A 92 25.72 -12.24 -16.81
CA ASN A 92 25.88 -12.50 -18.24
C ASN A 92 27.04 -11.70 -18.89
N ARG A 93 27.85 -10.98 -18.10
CA ARG A 93 29.03 -10.24 -18.54
C ARG A 93 30.28 -10.79 -17.88
#